data_AF-A0A958XNG2-F1
#
_entry.id   AF-A0A958XNG2-F1
#
_cell.length_a   1.000
_cell.length_b   1.000
_cell.length_c   1.000
_cell.angle_alpha   90.00
_cell.angle_beta   90.00
_cell.angle_gamma   90.00
#
_symmetry.space_group_name_H-M   'P 1'
#
loop_
_entity.id
_entity.type
_entity.pdbx_description
1 polymer ?
#
loop_
_entity_poly.entity_id
_entity_poly.type
_entity_poly.pdbx_seq_one_letter_code
_entity_poly.pdbx_strand_id
1 'polypeptide(L)'
;LEEGIRTTANGFLSDEFRWYSLQAAKTISSVTSFVGSNTLISTYGRLNYSYDNRYLFTVTVRRDGSSRFGSGNKWGTFPSGAVAWKISEEDFFGGDGILSDLKLRASYGITGNQEIGNLNSITTLGASSNGYIVGGQRITIVLPEQYANPDLKWEETSQFDIGLNFGLFGQKVYGSIDYYRKETSDLLLRIAVPSPSVVSTQIANVGSVENKGIELELGA
;
A
#
# COMPACT_ATOMS: atom_id res chain seq x y z
N LEU A 1 10.32 -11.84 10.62
CA LEU A 1 11.69 -12.12 10.18
C LEU A 1 11.56 -12.93 8.91
N GLU A 2 12.07 -12.42 7.81
CA GLU A 2 12.12 -13.13 6.52
C GLU A 2 13.59 -13.40 6.22
N GLU A 3 13.93 -14.64 5.93
CA GLU A 3 15.29 -15.01 5.55
C GLU A 3 15.25 -16.07 4.46
N GLY A 4 16.32 -16.17 3.68
CA GLY A 4 16.38 -17.14 2.61
C GLY A 4 17.71 -17.16 1.89
N ILE A 5 17.90 -18.21 1.11
CA ILE A 5 19.03 -18.38 0.20
C ILE A 5 18.47 -18.41 -1.21
N ARG A 6 19.08 -17.66 -2.12
CA ARG A 6 18.78 -17.67 -3.54
C ARG A 6 20.02 -18.12 -4.31
N THR A 7 19.87 -19.22 -5.04
CA THR A 7 20.88 -19.78 -5.92
C THR A 7 20.37 -19.76 -7.36
N THR A 8 21.19 -19.28 -8.29
CA THR A 8 20.92 -19.40 -9.73
C THR A 8 21.87 -20.42 -10.33
N ALA A 9 21.32 -21.47 -10.92
CA ALA A 9 22.09 -22.55 -11.52
C ALA A 9 21.46 -22.96 -12.86
N ASN A 10 22.28 -23.22 -13.88
CA ASN A 10 21.83 -23.51 -15.23
C ASN A 10 22.69 -24.61 -15.90
N GLY A 11 22.14 -25.23 -16.94
CA GLY A 11 22.84 -26.26 -17.72
C GLY A 11 22.91 -27.60 -16.98
N PHE A 12 21.79 -28.03 -16.41
CA PHE A 12 21.66 -29.38 -15.85
C PHE A 12 21.74 -30.42 -16.97
N LEU A 13 22.33 -31.59 -16.68
CA LEU A 13 22.42 -32.71 -17.63
C LEU A 13 21.06 -33.41 -17.88
N SER A 14 20.11 -33.21 -16.96
CA SER A 14 18.76 -33.77 -17.02
C SER A 14 17.79 -32.87 -16.25
N ASP A 15 16.55 -32.77 -16.74
CA ASP A 15 15.45 -32.02 -16.10
C ASP A 15 14.97 -32.65 -14.77
N GLU A 16 15.43 -33.87 -14.47
CA GLU A 16 15.22 -34.52 -13.18
C GLU A 16 16.06 -33.88 -12.06
N PHE A 17 17.11 -33.12 -12.39
CA PHE A 17 17.85 -32.35 -11.40
C PHE A 17 17.19 -30.98 -11.21
N ARG A 18 16.50 -30.83 -10.06
CA ARG A 18 15.77 -29.60 -9.69
C ARG A 18 16.46 -28.90 -8.51
N TRP A 19 15.67 -28.15 -7.73
CA TRP A 19 16.13 -27.41 -6.56
C TRP A 19 16.88 -28.24 -5.51
N TYR A 20 16.68 -29.57 -5.50
CA TYR A 20 17.36 -30.50 -4.60
C TYR A 20 18.72 -31.03 -5.10
N SER A 21 19.16 -30.66 -6.31
CA SER A 21 20.41 -31.15 -6.91
C SER A 21 21.20 -30.06 -7.64
N LEU A 22 21.30 -28.86 -7.06
CA LEU A 22 21.94 -27.69 -7.68
C LEU A 22 23.40 -27.93 -8.11
N GLN A 23 24.12 -28.83 -7.43
CA GLN A 23 25.49 -29.23 -7.75
C GLN A 23 25.61 -29.98 -9.09
N ALA A 24 24.52 -30.50 -9.63
CA ALA A 24 24.49 -31.17 -10.94
C ALA A 24 24.44 -30.16 -12.12
N ALA A 25 24.29 -28.86 -11.84
CA ALA A 25 24.34 -27.83 -12.86
C ALA A 25 25.78 -27.62 -13.37
N LYS A 26 25.92 -27.43 -14.69
CA LYS A 26 27.20 -27.04 -15.30
C LYS A 26 27.73 -25.70 -14.75
N THR A 27 26.84 -24.76 -14.47
CA THR A 27 27.19 -23.43 -13.96
C THR A 27 26.28 -23.00 -12.83
N ILE A 28 26.86 -22.66 -11.68
CA ILE A 28 26.19 -21.95 -10.59
C ILE A 28 26.62 -20.48 -10.67
N SER A 29 25.71 -19.61 -11.11
CA SER A 29 26.02 -18.22 -11.46
C SER A 29 25.87 -17.25 -10.28
N SER A 30 25.07 -17.58 -9.27
CA SER A 30 24.97 -16.79 -8.05
C SER A 30 24.56 -17.65 -6.86
N VAL A 31 25.13 -17.34 -5.70
CA VAL A 31 24.72 -17.84 -4.38
C VAL A 31 24.60 -16.60 -3.49
N THR A 32 23.39 -16.31 -3.06
CA THR A 32 23.07 -15.14 -2.23
C THR A 32 22.19 -15.56 -1.07
N SER A 33 22.26 -14.81 0.02
CA SER A 33 21.36 -14.99 1.16
C SER A 33 20.86 -13.63 1.61
N PHE A 34 19.71 -13.61 2.27
CA PHE A 34 19.14 -12.39 2.82
C PHE A 34 18.48 -12.66 4.17
N VAL A 35 18.40 -11.61 4.95
CA VAL A 35 17.57 -11.53 6.16
C VAL A 35 16.93 -10.14 6.19
N GLY A 36 15.65 -10.09 6.56
CA GLY A 36 14.85 -8.89 6.62
C GLY A 36 13.92 -8.92 7.82
N SER A 37 13.74 -7.78 8.47
CA SER A 37 12.72 -7.59 9.48
C SER A 37 12.11 -6.21 9.36
N ASN A 38 10.80 -6.14 9.66
CA ASN A 38 10.10 -4.89 9.87
C ASN A 38 9.17 -5.01 11.07
N THR A 39 8.76 -3.87 11.59
CA THR A 39 7.80 -3.74 12.66
C THR A 39 6.78 -2.70 12.27
N LEU A 40 5.50 -3.03 12.42
CA LEU A 40 4.37 -2.13 12.29
C LEU A 40 3.65 -2.07 13.64
N ILE A 41 3.48 -0.87 14.18
CA ILE A 41 2.69 -0.60 15.38
C ILE A 41 1.49 0.23 14.95
N SER A 42 0.30 -0.11 15.43
CA SER A 42 -0.92 0.62 15.11
C SER A 42 -1.74 0.89 16.36
N THR A 43 -2.33 2.07 16.43
CA THR A 43 -3.34 2.41 17.44
C THR A 43 -4.46 3.16 16.75
N TYR A 44 -5.72 2.81 17.05
CA TYR A 44 -6.86 3.50 16.48
C TYR A 44 -7.98 3.67 17.51
N GLY A 45 -8.79 4.70 17.30
CA GLY A 45 -10.04 4.93 18.00
C GLY A 45 -11.15 5.21 16.99
N ARG A 46 -12.36 4.71 17.28
CA ARG A 46 -13.55 4.94 16.46
C ARG A 46 -14.74 5.30 17.34
N LEU A 47 -15.44 6.37 16.97
CA LEU A 47 -16.70 6.78 17.57
C LEU A 47 -17.80 6.63 16.53
N ASN A 48 -18.90 5.98 16.93
CA ASN A 48 -20.12 5.90 16.14
C ASN A 48 -21.24 6.55 16.94
N TYR A 49 -22.04 7.39 16.30
CA TYR A 49 -23.19 8.04 16.90
C TYR A 49 -24.39 7.91 15.97
N SER A 50 -25.55 7.58 16.53
CA SER A 50 -26.82 7.49 15.83
C SER A 50 -27.82 8.36 16.57
N TYR A 51 -28.37 9.35 15.87
CA TYR A 51 -29.47 10.15 16.40
C TYR A 51 -30.78 9.69 15.75
N ASP A 52 -31.66 9.18 16.60
CA ASP A 52 -33.01 8.76 16.27
C ASP A 52 -33.10 7.79 15.07
N ASN A 53 -32.07 6.96 14.90
CA ASN A 53 -31.89 6.06 13.75
C ASN A 53 -31.88 6.71 12.36
N ARG A 54 -32.00 8.04 12.28
CA ARG A 54 -32.05 8.87 11.06
C ARG A 54 -30.67 9.37 10.64
N TYR A 55 -29.91 9.90 11.60
CA TYR A 55 -28.62 10.54 11.34
C TYR A 55 -27.49 9.73 11.97
N LEU A 56 -26.58 9.28 11.13
CA LEU A 56 -25.47 8.43 11.50
C LEU A 56 -24.17 9.19 11.30
N PHE A 57 -23.32 9.19 12.33
CA PHE A 57 -22.01 9.83 12.31
C PHE A 57 -20.95 8.81 12.71
N THR A 58 -19.82 8.82 12.02
CA THR A 58 -18.66 8.01 12.35
C THR A 58 -17.41 8.86 12.26
N VAL A 59 -16.55 8.77 13.27
CA VAL A 59 -15.23 9.39 13.26
C VAL A 59 -14.22 8.32 13.66
N THR A 60 -13.13 8.19 12.90
CA THR A 60 -12.01 7.31 13.22
C THR A 60 -10.72 8.12 13.18
N VAL A 61 -9.83 7.88 14.13
CA VAL A 61 -8.44 8.36 14.05
C VAL A 61 -7.53 7.17 14.27
N ARG A 62 -6.60 6.96 13.34
CA ARG A 62 -5.60 5.90 13.41
C ARG A 62 -4.20 6.50 13.35
N ARG A 63 -3.26 5.93 14.11
CA ARG A 63 -1.85 6.29 14.11
C ARG A 63 -1.01 5.03 13.96
N ASP A 64 -0.26 4.96 12.86
CA ASP A 64 0.57 3.80 12.54
C ASP A 64 2.04 4.19 12.49
N GLY A 65 2.90 3.30 13.01
CA GLY A 65 4.35 3.42 13.04
C GLY A 65 5.01 2.26 12.29
N SER A 66 5.74 2.54 11.22
CA SER A 66 6.49 1.52 10.45
C SER A 66 7.99 1.72 10.57
N SER A 67 8.73 0.63 10.77
CA SER A 67 10.19 0.65 10.79
C SER A 67 10.83 0.86 9.41
N ARG A 68 10.05 0.81 8.33
CA ARG A 68 10.54 0.93 6.94
C ARG A 68 10.90 2.37 6.54
N PHE A 69 10.42 3.36 7.28
CA PHE A 69 10.61 4.78 6.97
C PHE A 69 11.81 5.41 7.69
N GLY A 70 12.15 6.63 7.30
CA GLY A 70 13.20 7.42 7.95
C GLY A 70 12.87 7.72 9.41
N SER A 71 13.90 8.00 10.23
CA SER A 71 13.75 8.16 11.69
C SER A 71 12.71 9.21 12.11
N GLY A 72 12.54 10.29 11.34
CA GLY A 72 11.53 11.33 11.58
C GLY A 72 10.14 11.03 11.00
N ASN A 73 10.02 10.02 10.14
CA ASN A 73 8.84 9.77 9.31
C ASN A 73 8.17 8.41 9.58
N LYS A 74 8.57 7.74 10.67
CA LYS A 74 8.04 6.40 11.01
C LYS A 74 6.55 6.40 11.26
N TRP A 75 5.99 7.50 11.78
CA TRP A 75 4.61 7.59 12.21
C TRP A 75 3.75 8.40 11.24
N GLY A 76 2.61 7.85 10.83
CA GLY A 76 1.55 8.53 10.09
C GLY A 76 0.25 8.59 10.89
N THR A 77 -0.57 9.63 10.68
CA THR A 77 -1.89 9.78 11.33
C THR A 77 -2.97 9.90 10.27
N PHE A 78 -3.97 9.03 10.38
CA PHE A 78 -4.95 8.75 9.33
C PHE A 78 -6.36 8.96 9.89
N PRO A 79 -6.89 10.19 9.88
CA PRO A 79 -8.26 10.47 10.30
C PRO A 79 -9.27 10.12 9.20
N SER A 80 -10.48 9.77 9.62
CA SER A 80 -11.63 9.67 8.73
C SER A 80 -12.94 10.04 9.42
N GLY A 81 -13.88 10.52 8.63
CA GLY A 81 -15.23 10.90 9.05
C GLY A 81 -16.26 10.43 8.02
N ALA A 82 -17.41 10.01 8.49
CA ALA A 82 -18.54 9.65 7.65
C ALA A 82 -19.85 10.13 8.27
N VAL A 83 -20.77 10.55 7.41
CA VAL A 83 -22.14 10.88 7.75
C VAL A 83 -23.10 10.12 6.86
N ALA A 84 -24.23 9.71 7.42
CA ALA A 84 -25.33 9.18 6.62
C ALA A 84 -26.66 9.66 7.18
N TRP A 85 -27.57 9.98 6.26
CA TRP A 85 -28.93 10.39 6.55
C TRP A 85 -29.88 9.38 5.91
N LYS A 86 -30.62 8.67 6.74
CA LYS A 86 -31.72 7.82 6.30
C LYS A 86 -32.95 8.69 6.10
N ILE A 87 -33.12 9.14 4.87
CA ILE A 87 -34.25 9.99 4.49
C ILE A 87 -35.56 9.18 4.60
N SER A 88 -35.48 7.87 4.43
CA SER A 88 -36.62 6.95 4.57
C SER A 88 -37.27 6.90 5.95
N GLU A 89 -36.56 7.37 6.97
CA GLU A 89 -37.02 7.39 8.36
C GLU A 89 -37.61 8.77 8.75
N GLU A 90 -37.72 9.71 7.80
CA GLU A 90 -38.31 11.02 8.05
C GLU A 90 -39.84 11.00 7.88
N ASP A 91 -40.55 11.77 8.70
CA ASP A 91 -42.02 11.83 8.67
C ASP A 91 -42.60 12.28 7.32
N PHE A 92 -41.81 13.03 6.54
CA PHE A 92 -42.19 13.48 5.20
C PHE A 92 -41.99 12.43 4.11
N PHE A 93 -41.23 11.37 4.39
CA PHE A 93 -40.93 10.31 3.44
C PHE A 93 -42.09 9.32 3.43
N GLY A 94 -43.07 9.55 2.54
CA GLY A 94 -44.20 8.66 2.35
C GLY A 94 -43.81 7.32 1.72
N GLY A 95 -43.30 6.39 2.55
CA GLY A 95 -42.69 5.11 2.15
C GLY A 95 -43.60 4.09 1.44
N ASP A 96 -44.88 4.39 1.26
CA ASP A 96 -45.85 3.56 0.51
C ASP A 96 -45.79 3.77 -1.02
N GLY A 97 -44.86 4.62 -1.49
CA GLY A 97 -44.70 4.96 -2.90
C GLY A 97 -43.78 4.02 -3.70
N ILE A 98 -43.44 4.44 -4.92
CA ILE A 98 -42.45 3.74 -5.78
C ILE A 98 -41.10 3.65 -5.08
N LEU A 99 -40.72 4.68 -4.33
CA LEU A 99 -39.49 4.76 -3.54
C LEU A 99 -39.79 4.35 -2.10
N SER A 100 -39.28 3.19 -1.69
CA SER A 100 -39.51 2.57 -0.39
C SER A 100 -38.34 2.74 0.59
N ASP A 101 -37.13 3.02 0.11
CA ASP A 101 -35.96 3.32 0.95
C ASP A 101 -35.08 4.38 0.29
N LEU A 102 -34.49 5.27 1.09
CA LEU A 102 -33.59 6.30 0.61
C LEU A 102 -32.59 6.70 1.70
N LYS A 103 -31.30 6.58 1.40
CA LYS A 103 -30.23 6.95 2.32
C LYS A 103 -29.12 7.70 1.58
N LEU A 104 -28.83 8.90 2.03
CA LEU A 104 -27.68 9.68 1.57
C LEU A 104 -26.48 9.39 2.47
N ARG A 105 -25.29 9.23 1.88
CA ARG A 105 -24.02 8.96 2.56
C ARG A 105 -22.95 9.91 2.05
N ALA A 106 -22.08 10.36 2.93
CA ALA A 106 -20.84 11.03 2.55
C ALA A 106 -19.72 10.65 3.51
N SER A 107 -18.50 10.50 3.00
CA SER A 107 -17.31 10.22 3.81
C SER A 107 -16.07 10.90 3.26
N TYR A 108 -15.14 11.20 4.17
CA TYR A 108 -13.79 11.62 3.85
C TYR A 108 -12.81 10.91 4.77
N GLY A 109 -11.70 10.41 4.23
CA GLY A 109 -10.67 9.78 5.05
C GLY A 109 -9.31 9.79 4.39
N ILE A 110 -8.26 9.71 5.21
CA ILE A 110 -6.88 9.54 4.78
C ILE A 110 -6.45 8.12 5.16
N THR A 111 -5.70 7.47 4.29
CA THR A 111 -5.10 6.14 4.52
C THR A 111 -3.63 6.17 4.11
N GLY A 112 -2.80 5.40 4.81
CA GLY A 112 -1.37 5.31 4.52
C GLY A 112 -0.98 3.97 3.91
N ASN A 113 -0.06 4.01 2.94
CA ASN A 113 0.61 2.86 2.36
C ASN A 113 2.10 2.84 2.76
N GLN A 114 2.60 1.64 3.07
CA GLN A 114 3.97 1.38 3.50
C GLN A 114 4.58 0.14 2.85
N GLU A 115 3.93 -0.42 1.83
CA GLU A 115 4.38 -1.65 1.15
C GLU A 115 5.58 -1.40 0.23
N ILE A 116 6.71 -1.15 0.89
CA ILE A 116 8.05 -1.08 0.32
C ILE A 116 8.93 -2.13 0.99
N GLY A 117 10.10 -2.40 0.41
CA GLY A 117 11.10 -3.26 1.04
C GLY A 117 11.62 -2.69 2.36
N ASN A 118 12.40 -3.51 3.08
CA ASN A 118 13.04 -3.10 4.33
C ASN A 118 14.31 -2.27 4.07
N LEU A 119 14.74 -1.53 5.08
CA LEU A 119 15.98 -0.73 5.09
C LEU A 119 16.05 0.35 4.01
N ASN A 120 14.93 0.71 3.38
CA ASN A 120 14.92 1.64 2.26
C ASN A 120 15.31 3.09 2.63
N SER A 121 15.26 3.42 3.91
CA SER A 121 15.59 4.75 4.45
C SER A 121 17.06 4.91 4.86
N ILE A 122 17.85 3.83 4.91
CA ILE A 122 19.24 3.85 5.37
C ILE A 122 20.21 3.41 4.28
N THR A 123 21.49 3.75 4.44
CA THR A 123 22.54 3.21 3.59
C THR A 123 22.79 1.74 3.93
N THR A 124 22.82 0.88 2.92
CA THR A 124 23.26 -0.51 3.03
C THR A 124 24.50 -0.75 2.17
N LEU A 125 25.34 -1.67 2.61
CA LEU A 125 26.55 -2.08 1.92
C LEU A 125 26.43 -3.56 1.55
N GLY A 126 26.90 -3.90 0.36
CA GLY A 126 26.90 -5.26 -0.17
C GLY A 126 28.26 -5.67 -0.70
N ALA A 127 28.50 -6.99 -0.69
CA ALA A 127 29.68 -7.56 -1.30
C ALA A 127 29.46 -7.73 -2.82
N SER A 128 30.39 -7.22 -3.63
CA SER A 128 30.40 -7.45 -5.08
C SER A 128 31.45 -8.48 -5.44
N SER A 129 31.00 -9.61 -6.00
CA SER A 129 31.86 -10.68 -6.53
C SER A 129 32.33 -10.43 -7.96
N ASN A 130 31.76 -9.43 -8.65
CA ASN A 130 32.34 -8.90 -9.89
C ASN A 130 33.68 -8.21 -9.62
N GLY A 131 33.89 -7.78 -8.36
CA GLY A 131 35.19 -7.53 -7.76
C GLY A 131 36.01 -6.42 -8.39
N TYR A 132 37.19 -6.22 -7.82
CA TYR A 132 38.28 -5.45 -8.44
C TYR A 132 39.40 -6.43 -8.80
N ILE A 133 40.15 -6.18 -9.88
CA ILE A 133 41.29 -7.02 -10.23
C ILE A 133 42.54 -6.39 -9.64
N VAL A 134 43.17 -7.08 -8.69
CA VAL A 134 44.46 -6.69 -8.09
C VAL A 134 45.46 -7.82 -8.34
N GLY A 135 46.58 -7.51 -9.00
CA GLY A 135 47.61 -8.51 -9.28
C GLY A 135 47.12 -9.70 -10.13
N GLY A 136 46.15 -9.48 -11.02
CA GLY A 136 45.54 -10.53 -11.85
C GLY A 136 44.51 -11.41 -11.14
N GLN A 137 44.26 -11.17 -9.85
CA GLN A 137 43.26 -11.90 -9.06
C GLN A 137 42.03 -11.02 -8.84
N ARG A 138 40.85 -11.62 -8.95
CA ARG A 138 39.59 -10.95 -8.62
C ARG A 138 39.39 -10.99 -7.12
N ILE A 139 39.31 -9.82 -6.49
CA ILE A 139 39.03 -9.69 -5.05
C ILE A 139 37.60 -9.19 -4.83
N THR A 140 36.96 -9.70 -3.78
CA THR A 140 35.66 -9.19 -3.33
C THR A 140 35.83 -7.79 -2.78
N ILE A 141 34.94 -6.88 -3.18
CA ILE A 141 34.89 -5.51 -2.68
C ILE A 141 33.54 -5.24 -2.05
N VAL A 142 33.47 -4.20 -1.21
CA VAL A 142 32.23 -3.71 -0.63
C VAL A 142 31.82 -2.44 -1.37
N LEU A 143 30.56 -2.38 -1.78
CA LEU A 143 29.97 -1.24 -2.47
C LEU A 143 28.63 -0.88 -1.81
N PRO A 144 28.18 0.38 -1.89
CA PRO A 144 26.81 0.73 -1.52
C PRO A 144 25.80 -0.03 -2.39
N GLU A 145 24.81 -0.65 -1.76
CA GLU A 145 23.64 -1.24 -2.44
C GLU A 145 22.46 -0.28 -2.45
N GLN A 146 22.39 0.59 -1.44
CA GLN A 146 21.34 1.57 -1.28
C GLN A 146 21.89 2.85 -0.63
N TYR A 147 21.41 4.00 -1.08
CA TYR A 147 21.61 5.26 -0.39
C TYR A 147 20.53 5.50 0.65
N ALA A 148 20.90 6.22 1.71
CA ALA A 148 19.95 6.70 2.71
C ALA A 148 18.92 7.64 2.07
N ASN A 149 17.68 7.54 2.55
CA ASN A 149 16.62 8.50 2.32
C ASN A 149 15.93 8.79 3.67
N PRO A 150 16.46 9.72 4.47
CA PRO A 150 15.90 10.05 5.78
C PRO A 150 14.50 10.66 5.67
N ASP A 151 14.16 11.24 4.52
CA ASP A 151 12.87 11.86 4.24
C ASP A 151 11.81 10.87 3.73
N LEU A 152 12.18 9.60 3.55
CA LEU A 152 11.27 8.55 3.13
C LEU A 152 10.13 8.39 4.15
N LYS A 153 8.91 8.61 3.70
CA LYS A 153 7.68 8.68 4.51
C LYS A 153 6.54 7.90 3.88
N TRP A 154 5.40 7.85 4.58
CA TRP A 154 4.18 7.20 4.11
C TRP A 154 3.70 7.77 2.77
N GLU A 155 3.18 6.90 1.90
CA GLU A 155 2.35 7.30 0.77
C GLU A 155 0.91 7.46 1.30
N GLU A 156 0.27 8.60 1.06
CA GLU A 156 -1.04 8.92 1.66
C GLU A 156 -2.11 9.04 0.59
N THR A 157 -3.20 8.29 0.75
CA THR A 157 -4.41 8.40 -0.08
C THR A 157 -5.51 9.09 0.70
N SER A 158 -5.91 10.27 0.25
CA SER A 158 -7.13 10.93 0.68
C SER A 158 -8.30 10.50 -0.22
N GLN A 159 -9.43 10.16 0.37
CA GLN A 159 -10.60 9.67 -0.35
C GLN A 159 -11.84 10.39 0.15
N PHE A 160 -12.57 10.98 -0.80
CA PHE A 160 -13.93 11.49 -0.62
C PHE A 160 -14.92 10.60 -1.35
N ASP A 161 -16.02 10.26 -0.70
CA ASP A 161 -17.13 9.52 -1.30
C ASP A 161 -18.45 10.21 -0.95
N ILE A 162 -19.37 10.27 -1.91
CA ILE A 162 -20.76 10.65 -1.70
C ILE A 162 -21.65 9.67 -2.45
N GLY A 163 -22.66 9.13 -1.78
CA GLY A 163 -23.47 8.05 -2.32
C GLY A 163 -24.93 8.18 -1.93
N LEU A 164 -25.80 7.79 -2.84
CA LEU A 164 -27.24 7.68 -2.62
C LEU A 164 -27.65 6.22 -2.77
N ASN A 165 -28.18 5.64 -1.71
CA ASN A 165 -28.79 4.32 -1.72
C ASN A 165 -30.30 4.50 -1.87
N PHE A 166 -30.91 3.66 -2.68
CA PHE A 166 -32.35 3.67 -2.90
C PHE A 166 -32.91 2.25 -2.98
N GLY A 167 -34.16 2.10 -2.56
CA GLY A 167 -34.95 0.89 -2.72
C GLY A 167 -36.32 1.24 -3.29
N LEU A 168 -36.80 0.44 -4.24
CA LEU A 168 -38.05 0.62 -4.95
C LEU A 168 -39.01 -0.56 -4.72
N PHE A 169 -40.31 -0.28 -4.77
CA PHE A 169 -41.39 -1.28 -4.70
C PHE A 169 -41.29 -2.24 -3.50
N GLY A 170 -40.96 -1.71 -2.32
CA GLY A 170 -40.72 -2.53 -1.13
C GLY A 170 -39.40 -3.32 -1.22
N GLN A 171 -38.35 -2.66 -1.70
CA GLN A 171 -37.00 -3.21 -1.90
C GLN A 171 -36.89 -4.35 -2.93
N LYS A 172 -37.85 -4.50 -3.85
CA LYS A 172 -37.77 -5.46 -4.97
C LYS A 172 -36.76 -5.04 -6.05
N VAL A 173 -36.42 -3.77 -6.10
CA VAL A 173 -35.30 -3.25 -6.88
C VAL A 173 -34.56 -2.32 -5.95
N TYR A 174 -33.26 -2.48 -5.83
CA TYR A 174 -32.45 -1.64 -4.97
C TYR A 174 -31.13 -1.32 -5.66
N GLY A 175 -30.45 -0.30 -5.17
CA GLY A 175 -29.18 0.09 -5.75
C GLY A 175 -28.53 1.24 -5.01
N SER A 176 -27.36 1.60 -5.53
CA SER A 176 -26.68 2.82 -5.12
C SER A 176 -26.05 3.51 -6.33
N ILE A 177 -25.97 4.82 -6.22
CA ILE A 177 -25.15 5.66 -7.09
C ILE A 177 -24.14 6.34 -6.20
N ASP A 178 -22.86 6.12 -6.47
CA ASP A 178 -21.76 6.63 -5.68
C ASP A 178 -20.83 7.45 -6.58
N TYR A 179 -20.39 8.62 -6.11
CA TYR A 179 -19.28 9.36 -6.68
C TYR A 179 -18.12 9.31 -5.69
N TYR A 180 -16.93 8.98 -6.19
CA TYR A 180 -15.71 9.00 -5.40
C TYR A 180 -14.62 9.85 -6.05
N ARG A 181 -13.75 10.39 -5.22
CA ARG A 181 -12.49 11.03 -5.61
C ARG A 181 -11.41 10.61 -4.63
N LYS A 182 -10.37 9.97 -5.16
CA LYS A 182 -9.18 9.50 -4.44
C LYS A 182 -7.97 10.26 -4.97
N GLU A 183 -7.19 10.82 -4.07
CA GLU A 183 -5.92 11.46 -4.39
C GLU A 183 -4.84 10.83 -3.53
N THR A 184 -3.91 10.13 -4.17
CA THR A 184 -2.73 9.55 -3.54
C THR A 184 -1.54 10.48 -3.78
N SER A 185 -0.91 10.91 -2.69
CA SER A 185 0.23 11.81 -2.66
C SER A 185 1.44 11.11 -2.07
N ASP A 186 2.63 11.67 -2.31
CA ASP A 186 3.89 11.12 -1.82
C ASP A 186 4.13 9.68 -2.28
N LEU A 187 3.85 9.38 -3.56
CA LEU A 187 3.91 8.03 -4.09
C LEU A 187 5.27 7.37 -3.85
N LEU A 188 5.28 6.15 -3.32
CA LEU A 188 6.48 5.40 -3.03
C LEU A 188 7.02 4.73 -4.30
N LEU A 189 7.81 5.46 -5.08
CA LEU A 189 8.28 5.04 -6.39
C LEU A 189 9.77 4.70 -6.40
N ARG A 190 10.12 3.67 -7.18
CA ARG A 190 11.51 3.37 -7.53
C ARG A 190 11.94 4.30 -8.65
N ILE A 191 12.83 5.24 -8.33
CA ILE A 191 13.38 6.20 -9.30
C ILE A 191 14.82 5.85 -9.65
N ALA A 192 15.24 6.27 -10.84
CA ALA A 192 16.64 6.17 -11.26
C ALA A 192 17.48 7.21 -10.50
N VAL A 193 18.64 6.81 -10.01
CA VAL A 193 19.62 7.74 -9.44
C VAL A 193 20.51 8.27 -10.56
N PRO A 194 20.68 9.60 -10.71
CA PRO A 194 21.50 10.17 -11.77
C PRO A 194 22.94 9.65 -11.78
N SER A 195 23.44 9.34 -12.97
CA SER A 195 24.85 8.98 -13.18
C SER A 195 25.78 10.18 -12.97
N PRO A 196 27.02 9.97 -12.48
CA PRO A 196 27.63 8.69 -12.15
C PRO A 196 27.29 8.25 -10.71
N SER A 197 26.59 7.12 -10.57
CA SER A 197 26.24 6.52 -9.27
C SER A 197 26.47 5.01 -9.30
N VAL A 198 26.96 4.45 -8.19
CA VAL A 198 27.13 3.00 -8.02
C VAL A 198 25.77 2.31 -7.80
N VAL A 199 24.84 3.01 -7.14
CA VAL A 199 23.45 2.58 -6.96
C VAL A 199 22.60 3.16 -8.10
N SER A 200 21.89 2.33 -8.84
CA SER A 200 21.13 2.75 -10.02
C SER A 200 19.70 3.20 -9.72
N THR A 201 19.11 2.75 -8.61
CA THR A 201 17.72 3.09 -8.24
C THR A 201 17.55 3.27 -6.74
N GLN A 202 16.58 4.07 -6.33
CA GLN A 202 16.20 4.29 -4.94
C GLN A 202 14.68 4.45 -4.82
N ILE A 203 14.09 4.07 -3.68
CA ILE A 203 12.71 4.43 -3.36
C ILE A 203 12.66 5.86 -2.83
N ALA A 204 11.76 6.67 -3.36
CA ALA A 204 11.47 8.02 -2.89
C ALA A 204 9.98 8.34 -3.00
N ASN A 205 9.51 9.28 -2.18
CA ASN A 205 8.17 9.85 -2.30
C ASN A 205 8.15 10.83 -3.48
N VAL A 206 7.48 10.49 -4.59
CA VAL A 206 7.50 11.27 -5.83
C VAL A 206 6.13 11.32 -6.49
N GLY A 207 5.60 12.53 -6.64
CA GLY A 207 4.38 12.80 -7.40
C GLY A 207 3.09 12.43 -6.67
N SER A 208 1.99 12.52 -7.42
CA SER A 208 0.64 12.21 -6.97
C SER A 208 -0.18 11.63 -8.11
N VAL A 209 -1.24 10.90 -7.77
CA VAL A 209 -2.23 10.38 -8.72
C VAL A 209 -3.64 10.64 -8.21
N GLU A 210 -4.52 11.09 -9.11
CA GLU A 210 -5.95 11.25 -8.84
C GLU A 210 -6.73 10.16 -9.59
N ASN A 211 -7.65 9.52 -8.88
CA ASN A 211 -8.65 8.62 -9.45
C ASN A 211 -10.05 9.05 -8.98
N LYS A 212 -10.97 9.25 -9.92
CA LYS A 212 -12.35 9.63 -9.62
C LYS A 212 -13.30 8.92 -10.56
N GLY A 213 -14.49 8.60 -10.05
CA GLY A 213 -15.45 7.82 -10.80
C GLY A 213 -16.86 7.94 -10.24
N ILE A 214 -17.80 7.45 -11.04
CA ILE A 214 -19.17 7.21 -10.62
C ILE A 214 -19.39 5.70 -10.70
N GLU A 215 -19.93 5.13 -9.64
CA GLU A 215 -20.31 3.72 -9.55
C GLU A 215 -21.82 3.62 -9.45
N LEU A 216 -22.39 2.66 -10.18
CA LEU A 216 -23.81 2.32 -10.13
C LEU A 216 -23.93 0.84 -9.80
N GLU A 217 -24.65 0.54 -8.74
CA GLU A 217 -25.02 -0.82 -8.35
C GLU A 217 -26.53 -0.97 -8.46
N LEU A 218 -26.99 -2.08 -9.04
CA LEU A 218 -28.40 -2.43 -9.17
C LEU A 218 -28.60 -3.91 -8.81
N GLY A 219 -29.59 -4.16 -7.95
CA GLY A 219 -30.09 -5.48 -7.60
C GLY A 219 -31.60 -5.56 -7.75
N ALA A 220 -32.12 -6.77 -7.97
CA ALA A 220 -33.54 -7.06 -8.11
C ALA A 220 -33.85 -8.46 -7.52
#